data_AF-A0A5C1YKP8-F1
#
_entry.id   AF-A0A5C1YKP8-F1
#
_cell.length_a   1.000
_cell.length_b   1.000
_cell.length_c   1.000
_cell.angle_alpha   90.00
_cell.angle_beta   90.00
_cell.angle_gamma   90.00
#
_symmetry.space_group_name_H-M   'P 1'
#
loop_
_entity.id
_entity.type
_entity.pdbx_description
1 polymer ?
#
loop_
_entity_poly.entity_id
_entity_poly.type
_entity_poly.pdbx_seq_one_letter_code
_entity_poly.pdbx_strand_id
1 'polypeptide(L)'
;MKRRMPTRQNIGTLCAVLGMVLSCPVTGWAQTPARAMVCMSVAGQAAHTLLVVPSGTVFALPAPRHGRHAPAVAGQALVTTETVTLTTDQPCMEADASSVLSHTRNWLVVPVKPVQGSIFHAVGRVSGNGLDTALRDEDDDFRAQMRAGKLSASPRGVLDDVIALQETDADLPQSDDTATGNTSQIERELTSDLPHASRP
;
A
#
# COMPACT_ATOMS: atom_id res chain seq x y z
N MET A 1 -1.79 27.31 -48.72
CA MET A 1 -2.05 26.14 -47.86
C MET A 1 -2.88 26.58 -46.65
N LYS A 2 -4.16 26.22 -46.60
CA LYS A 2 -5.12 26.55 -45.52
C LYS A 2 -5.89 25.26 -45.22
N ARG A 3 -5.58 24.57 -44.12
CA ARG A 3 -6.32 23.38 -43.69
C ARG A 3 -7.45 23.82 -42.76
N ARG A 4 -8.69 23.67 -43.22
CA ARG A 4 -9.92 23.82 -42.44
C ARG A 4 -10.16 22.54 -41.62
N MET A 5 -10.59 22.70 -40.38
CA MET A 5 -11.18 21.64 -39.54
C MET A 5 -12.46 21.08 -40.17
N PRO A 6 -12.81 19.81 -39.91
CA PRO A 6 -14.19 19.37 -39.92
C PRO A 6 -14.76 19.29 -38.49
N THR A 7 -15.69 20.20 -38.20
CA THR A 7 -16.69 20.08 -37.14
C THR A 7 -17.88 19.29 -37.71
N ARG A 8 -18.19 18.12 -37.14
CA ARG A 8 -19.43 17.33 -37.31
C ARG A 8 -19.47 16.36 -36.12
N GLN A 9 -20.58 16.03 -35.47
CA GLN A 9 -21.98 16.27 -35.77
C GLN A 9 -22.80 16.00 -34.50
N ASN A 10 -23.78 16.87 -34.26
CA ASN A 10 -24.93 16.61 -33.39
C ASN A 10 -25.53 15.24 -33.68
N ILE A 11 -25.66 14.40 -32.65
CA ILE A 11 -26.68 13.34 -32.62
C ILE A 11 -27.74 13.82 -31.63
N GLY A 12 -28.77 14.45 -32.18
CA GLY A 12 -30.04 14.57 -31.50
C GLY A 12 -30.74 13.21 -31.55
N THR A 13 -31.21 12.74 -30.40
CA THR A 13 -32.18 11.64 -30.32
C THR A 13 -33.38 12.12 -29.53
N LEU A 14 -34.54 11.89 -30.13
CA LEU A 14 -35.88 12.33 -29.81
C LEU A 14 -36.31 12.03 -28.36
N CYS A 15 -36.87 13.03 -27.68
CA CYS A 15 -37.88 12.78 -26.64
C CYS A 15 -39.26 13.00 -27.28
N ALA A 16 -39.91 11.90 -27.65
CA ALA A 16 -41.30 11.92 -28.08
C ALA A 16 -42.21 12.13 -26.86
N VAL A 17 -43.02 13.17 -26.94
CA VAL A 17 -44.13 13.48 -26.04
C VAL A 17 -45.29 12.57 -26.41
N LEU A 18 -45.63 11.58 -25.58
CA LEU A 18 -46.98 11.05 -25.42
C LEU A 18 -47.05 10.18 -24.16
N GLY A 19 -48.07 10.40 -23.34
CA GLY A 19 -48.21 9.85 -22.00
C GLY A 19 -48.07 8.33 -21.92
N MET A 20 -47.05 7.90 -21.19
CA MET A 20 -46.96 6.60 -20.52
C MET A 20 -45.90 6.75 -19.43
N VAL A 21 -46.21 6.27 -18.22
CA VAL A 21 -45.28 6.25 -17.08
C VAL A 21 -44.17 5.24 -17.40
N LEU A 22 -43.19 5.64 -18.22
CA LEU A 22 -41.95 4.91 -18.36
C LEU A 22 -40.99 5.44 -17.31
N SER A 23 -40.96 4.71 -16.19
CA SER A 23 -39.83 4.70 -15.28
C SER A 23 -38.55 4.55 -16.10
N CYS A 24 -37.80 5.64 -16.28
CA CYS A 24 -36.42 5.53 -16.72
C CYS A 24 -35.73 4.60 -15.71
N PRO A 25 -35.18 3.44 -16.11
CA PRO A 25 -34.15 2.84 -15.30
C PRO A 25 -33.01 3.84 -15.37
N VAL A 26 -32.85 4.63 -14.31
CA VAL A 26 -31.55 5.22 -14.00
C VAL A 26 -30.66 3.99 -13.88
N THR A 27 -29.94 3.67 -14.95
CA THR A 27 -28.79 2.77 -14.90
C THR A 27 -27.76 3.51 -14.06
N GLY A 28 -27.99 3.54 -12.74
CA GLY A 28 -26.96 3.79 -11.78
C GLY A 28 -25.95 2.70 -12.04
N TRP A 29 -24.82 3.08 -12.62
CA TRP A 29 -23.65 2.22 -12.63
C TRP A 29 -23.37 1.93 -11.16
N ALA A 30 -23.80 0.76 -10.69
CA ALA A 30 -23.40 0.26 -9.40
C ALA A 30 -21.89 0.13 -9.49
N GLN A 31 -21.17 1.11 -8.97
CA GLN A 31 -19.74 0.99 -8.72
C GLN A 31 -19.62 -0.19 -7.77
N THR A 32 -19.17 -1.32 -8.30
CA THR A 32 -18.85 -2.48 -7.48
C THR A 32 -17.82 -1.99 -6.46
N PRO A 33 -18.05 -2.18 -5.14
CA PRO A 33 -17.13 -1.68 -4.14
C PRO A 33 -15.72 -2.22 -4.42
N ALA A 34 -14.73 -1.33 -4.29
CA ALA A 34 -13.33 -1.68 -4.44
C ALA A 34 -12.95 -2.66 -3.32
N ARG A 35 -12.59 -3.90 -3.70
CA ARG A 35 -12.35 -4.99 -2.74
C ARG A 35 -10.94 -5.54 -2.79
N ALA A 36 -10.46 -6.00 -1.65
CA ALA A 36 -9.25 -6.81 -1.53
C ALA A 36 -9.56 -8.12 -0.79
N MET A 37 -8.88 -9.20 -1.19
CA MET A 37 -8.84 -10.43 -0.41
C MET A 37 -7.73 -10.29 0.62
N VAL A 38 -8.09 -10.31 1.91
CA VAL A 38 -7.16 -10.26 3.03
C VAL A 38 -6.96 -11.68 3.55
N CYS A 39 -5.71 -12.10 3.68
CA CYS A 39 -5.35 -13.46 4.09
C CYS A 39 -4.33 -13.45 5.23
N MET A 40 -4.44 -14.42 6.14
CA MET A 40 -3.40 -14.76 7.11
C MET A 40 -2.73 -16.10 6.79
N SER A 41 -1.43 -16.20 7.08
CA SER A 41 -0.71 -17.47 7.00
C SER A 41 -1.05 -18.38 8.18
N VAL A 42 -1.59 -19.56 7.89
CA VAL A 42 -1.91 -20.59 8.88
C VAL A 42 -0.70 -21.42 9.33
N ALA A 43 0.47 -21.21 8.72
CA ALA A 43 1.68 -21.95 9.06
C ALA A 43 2.13 -21.66 10.50
N GLY A 44 2.17 -22.71 11.32
CA GLY A 44 2.54 -22.61 12.73
C GLY A 44 1.53 -21.86 13.61
N GLN A 45 0.28 -21.71 13.15
CA GLN A 45 -0.81 -21.22 14.00
C GLN A 45 -1.43 -22.37 14.81
N ALA A 46 -1.93 -22.07 15.99
CA ALA A 46 -2.68 -23.03 16.80
C ALA A 46 -4.03 -23.34 16.13
N ALA A 47 -4.57 -24.53 16.40
CA ALA A 47 -5.93 -24.87 15.95
C ALA A 47 -6.93 -23.84 16.49
N HIS A 48 -7.86 -23.40 15.64
CA HIS A 48 -8.89 -22.40 15.96
C HIS A 48 -8.37 -21.01 16.35
N THR A 49 -7.22 -20.60 15.80
CA THR A 49 -6.77 -19.20 15.93
C THR A 49 -7.79 -18.27 15.27
N LEU A 50 -8.20 -17.22 15.99
CA LEU A 50 -9.01 -16.12 15.50
C LEU A 50 -8.15 -14.86 15.48
N LEU A 51 -8.17 -14.14 14.37
CA LEU A 51 -7.40 -12.92 14.17
C LEU A 51 -8.31 -11.81 13.67
N VAL A 52 -8.43 -10.74 14.44
CA VAL A 52 -9.10 -9.52 14.01
C VAL A 52 -8.09 -8.64 13.28
N VAL A 53 -8.41 -8.26 12.04
CA VAL A 53 -7.66 -7.29 11.24
C VAL A 53 -8.48 -5.99 11.23
N PRO A 54 -8.05 -4.95 11.95
CA PRO A 54 -8.79 -3.70 12.05
C PRO A 54 -8.95 -2.98 10.71
N SER A 55 -10.02 -2.21 10.58
CA SER A 55 -10.13 -1.18 9.55
C SER A 55 -8.94 -0.21 9.61
N GLY A 56 -8.53 0.32 8.47
CA GLY A 56 -7.36 1.18 8.35
C GLY A 56 -6.05 0.41 8.25
N THR A 57 -6.06 -0.93 8.21
CA THR A 57 -4.82 -1.71 8.04
C THR A 57 -4.27 -1.48 6.64
N VAL A 58 -3.02 -1.00 6.57
CA VAL A 58 -2.34 -0.69 5.31
C VAL A 58 -1.48 -1.86 4.88
N PHE A 59 -1.57 -2.21 3.60
CA PHE A 59 -0.77 -3.24 2.96
C PHE A 59 0.01 -2.61 1.80
N ALA A 60 1.30 -2.92 1.70
CA ALA A 60 2.17 -2.36 0.67
C ALA A 60 2.92 -3.46 -0.10
N LEU A 61 3.27 -3.18 -1.35
CA LEU A 61 4.23 -4.02 -2.07
C LEU A 61 5.62 -3.83 -1.45
N PRO A 62 6.39 -4.92 -1.27
CA PRO A 62 7.77 -4.79 -0.83
C PRO A 62 8.57 -3.99 -1.85
N ALA A 63 9.42 -3.08 -1.36
CA ALA A 63 10.31 -2.33 -2.23
C ALA A 63 11.20 -3.30 -3.04
N PRO A 64 11.41 -3.04 -4.34
CA PRO A 64 12.24 -3.89 -5.17
C PRO A 64 13.66 -3.88 -4.61
N ARG A 65 14.11 -5.04 -4.11
CA ARG A 65 15.50 -5.21 -3.74
C ARG A 65 16.35 -5.05 -5.00
N HIS A 66 17.30 -4.12 -4.97
CA HIS A 66 18.22 -3.86 -6.09
C HIS A 66 18.79 -5.20 -6.62
N GLY A 67 18.55 -5.50 -7.90
CA GLY A 67 19.11 -6.66 -8.58
C GLY A 67 18.14 -7.77 -9.02
N ARG A 68 16.83 -7.68 -8.76
CA ARG A 68 15.84 -8.58 -9.40
C ARG A 68 14.91 -7.82 -10.34
N HIS A 69 14.76 -8.34 -11.55
CA HIS A 69 13.67 -7.99 -12.47
C HIS A 69 12.33 -8.41 -11.85
N ALA A 70 11.78 -7.59 -10.95
CA ALA A 70 10.50 -7.84 -10.33
C ALA A 70 9.39 -7.18 -11.17
N PRO A 71 8.36 -7.93 -11.61
CA PRO A 71 7.24 -7.42 -12.39
C PRO A 71 6.13 -6.80 -11.51
N ALA A 72 6.39 -6.48 -10.24
CA ALA A 72 5.43 -5.78 -9.37
C ALA A 72 5.78 -4.29 -9.36
N VAL A 73 4.82 -3.42 -9.72
CA VAL A 73 5.03 -1.97 -9.76
C VAL A 73 5.23 -1.48 -8.32
N ALA A 74 6.48 -1.28 -7.94
CA ALA A 74 6.85 -0.68 -6.68
C ALA A 74 6.09 0.64 -6.44
N GLY A 75 5.85 0.98 -5.17
CA GLY A 75 5.14 2.21 -4.83
C GLY A 75 3.62 2.12 -4.91
N GLN A 76 3.06 0.91 -4.75
CA GLN A 76 1.63 0.71 -4.50
C GLN A 76 1.38 0.34 -3.05
N ALA A 77 0.32 0.90 -2.48
CA ALA A 77 -0.24 0.49 -1.20
C ALA A 77 -1.76 0.57 -1.25
N LEU A 78 -2.41 -0.26 -0.44
CA LEU A 78 -3.84 -0.27 -0.24
C LEU A 78 -4.16 -0.28 1.25
N VAL A 79 -5.37 0.12 1.60
CA VAL A 79 -5.86 0.12 2.99
C VAL A 79 -7.22 -0.55 3.02
N THR A 80 -7.47 -1.38 4.03
CA THR A 80 -8.81 -1.91 4.29
C THR A 80 -9.67 -0.86 4.95
N THR A 81 -10.92 -0.67 4.50
CA THR A 81 -11.84 0.32 5.08
C THR A 81 -12.82 -0.30 6.08
N GLU A 82 -12.76 -1.61 6.25
CA GLU A 82 -13.53 -2.34 7.25
C GLU A 82 -12.66 -3.33 8.05
N THR A 83 -13.18 -3.77 9.19
CA THR A 83 -12.55 -4.77 10.05
C THR A 83 -12.95 -6.16 9.57
N VAL A 84 -11.98 -7.06 9.44
CA VAL A 84 -12.21 -8.46 9.05
C VAL A 84 -11.69 -9.43 10.10
N THR A 85 -12.40 -10.53 10.30
CA THR A 85 -12.04 -11.59 11.26
C THR A 85 -11.62 -12.86 10.53
N LEU A 86 -10.34 -13.19 10.57
CA LEU A 86 -9.79 -14.38 9.94
C LEU A 86 -9.71 -15.53 10.96
N THR A 87 -9.88 -16.76 10.49
CA THR A 87 -9.71 -17.96 11.32
C THR A 87 -8.85 -19.00 10.63
N THR A 88 -8.32 -19.98 11.36
CA THR A 88 -7.56 -21.08 10.74
C THR A 88 -8.36 -21.83 9.68
N ASP A 89 -9.68 -21.92 9.85
CA ASP A 89 -10.59 -22.62 8.92
C ASP A 89 -11.02 -21.71 7.76
N GLN A 90 -10.97 -20.39 7.96
CA GLN A 90 -11.27 -19.35 6.96
C GLN A 90 -10.16 -18.29 6.99
N PRO A 91 -8.97 -18.60 6.44
CA PRO A 91 -7.80 -17.74 6.58
C PRO A 91 -7.81 -16.54 5.64
N CYS A 92 -8.79 -16.48 4.72
CA CYS A 92 -8.95 -15.40 3.76
C CYS A 92 -10.39 -14.90 3.74
N MET A 93 -10.58 -13.58 3.73
CA MET A 93 -11.89 -12.95 3.55
C MET A 93 -11.78 -11.72 2.64
N GLU A 94 -12.88 -11.40 1.94
CA GLU A 94 -12.98 -10.13 1.21
C GLU A 94 -13.21 -8.98 2.20
N ALA A 95 -12.57 -7.85 1.92
CA ALA A 95 -12.74 -6.58 2.61
C ALA A 95 -12.87 -5.45 1.59
N ASP A 96 -13.66 -4.44 1.91
CA ASP A 96 -13.61 -3.15 1.22
C ASP A 96 -12.24 -2.51 1.42
N ALA A 97 -11.71 -1.90 0.36
CA ALA A 97 -10.36 -1.37 0.32
C ALA A 97 -10.22 -0.16 -0.63
N SER A 98 -9.23 0.68 -0.35
CA SER A 98 -8.88 1.85 -1.17
C SER A 98 -7.39 1.88 -1.48
N SER A 99 -7.01 2.59 -2.54
CA SER A 99 -5.61 2.92 -2.80
C SER A 99 -5.07 3.88 -1.74
N VAL A 100 -3.79 3.76 -1.40
CA VAL A 100 -3.11 4.67 -0.46
C VAL A 100 -2.08 5.49 -1.22
N LEU A 101 -2.13 6.81 -1.03
CA LEU A 101 -1.12 7.75 -1.50
C LEU A 101 -0.29 8.22 -0.31
N SER A 102 1.04 8.04 -0.35
CA SER A 102 1.96 8.62 0.63
C SER A 102 3.23 9.09 -0.08
N HIS A 103 3.52 10.38 0.03
CA HIS A 103 4.71 10.98 -0.56
C HIS A 103 5.98 10.56 0.18
N THR A 104 5.94 10.50 1.50
CA THR A 104 7.09 10.13 2.34
C THR A 104 7.45 8.65 2.19
N ARG A 105 6.46 7.78 1.95
CA ARG A 105 6.67 6.33 1.74
C ARG A 105 6.82 5.92 0.28
N ASN A 106 6.79 6.89 -0.65
CA ASN A 106 6.82 6.67 -2.09
C ASN A 106 5.73 5.72 -2.60
N TRP A 107 4.55 5.72 -1.97
CA TRP A 107 3.37 5.03 -2.48
C TRP A 107 2.60 5.98 -3.38
N LEU A 108 3.03 6.07 -4.64
CA LEU A 108 2.60 7.10 -5.60
C LEU A 108 1.72 6.55 -6.73
N VAL A 109 1.46 5.24 -6.75
CA VAL A 109 0.74 4.59 -7.85
C VAL A 109 -0.73 4.45 -7.48
N VAL A 110 -1.56 5.25 -8.15
CA VAL A 110 -3.01 5.31 -7.98
C VAL A 110 -3.69 5.35 -9.35
N PRO A 111 -4.78 4.60 -9.59
CA PRO A 111 -5.36 3.60 -8.70
C PRO A 111 -4.52 2.31 -8.68
N VAL A 112 -4.56 1.60 -7.55
CA VAL A 112 -4.02 0.24 -7.45
C VAL A 112 -4.86 -0.69 -8.32
N LYS A 113 -4.17 -1.43 -9.20
CA LYS A 113 -4.78 -2.39 -10.10
C LYS A 113 -4.39 -3.81 -9.71
N PRO A 114 -5.28 -4.80 -9.91
CA PRO A 114 -4.93 -6.19 -9.72
C PRO A 114 -3.91 -6.61 -10.77
N VAL A 115 -2.71 -6.93 -10.30
CA VAL A 115 -1.63 -7.48 -11.12
C VAL A 115 -1.37 -8.91 -10.63
N GLN A 116 -1.25 -9.85 -11.55
CA GLN A 116 -1.02 -11.24 -11.22
C GLN A 116 0.30 -11.41 -10.45
N GLY A 117 0.24 -12.07 -9.30
CA GLY A 117 1.41 -12.28 -8.44
C GLY A 117 1.78 -11.13 -7.52
N SER A 118 1.04 -10.01 -7.54
CA SER A 118 1.21 -8.93 -6.57
C SER A 118 0.57 -9.29 -5.23
N ILE A 119 1.40 -9.58 -4.24
CA ILE A 119 0.98 -9.80 -2.85
C ILE A 119 1.44 -8.61 -2.02
N PHE A 120 0.47 -7.89 -1.45
CA PHE A 120 0.74 -6.79 -0.54
C PHE A 120 0.86 -7.35 0.87
N HIS A 121 1.80 -6.84 1.66
CA HIS A 121 2.01 -7.25 3.05
C HIS A 121 1.60 -6.14 3.99
N ALA A 122 1.03 -6.50 5.14
CA ALA A 122 0.64 -5.52 6.15
C ALA A 122 1.88 -4.77 6.67
N VAL A 123 1.77 -3.45 6.76
CA VAL A 123 2.89 -2.56 7.15
C VAL A 123 2.55 -1.61 8.30
N GLY A 124 1.26 -1.40 8.59
CA GLY A 124 0.82 -0.48 9.63
C GLY A 124 -0.69 -0.33 9.65
N ARG A 125 -1.16 0.61 10.45
CA ARG A 125 -2.55 1.09 10.42
C ARG A 125 -2.56 2.60 10.22
N VAL A 126 -3.58 3.11 9.53
CA VAL A 126 -3.82 4.55 9.46
C VAL A 126 -4.15 5.06 10.87
N SER A 127 -3.45 6.10 11.32
CA SER A 127 -3.68 6.78 12.59
C SER A 127 -3.46 8.28 12.42
N GLY A 128 -4.50 9.08 12.70
CA GLY A 128 -4.48 10.51 12.44
C GLY A 128 -4.16 10.83 10.98
N ASN A 129 -3.07 11.55 10.75
CA ASN A 129 -2.62 11.97 9.42
C ASN A 129 -1.62 11.01 8.76
N GLY A 130 -1.25 9.91 9.42
CA GLY A 130 -0.15 9.06 8.98
C GLY A 130 -0.34 7.56 9.22
N LEU A 131 0.77 6.84 9.13
CA LEU A 131 0.81 5.40 9.36
C LEU A 131 1.45 5.09 10.72
N ASP A 132 0.67 4.49 11.61
CA ASP A 132 1.18 3.87 12.83
C ASP A 132 1.73 2.47 12.51
N THR A 133 3.05 2.33 12.56
CA THR A 133 3.76 1.05 12.45
C THR A 133 4.08 0.43 13.81
N ALA A 134 3.97 1.20 14.89
CA ALA A 134 4.24 0.73 16.24
C ALA A 134 3.06 -0.07 16.81
N LEU A 135 1.84 0.25 16.34
CA LEU A 135 0.58 -0.42 16.68
C LEU A 135 0.37 -0.49 18.18
N ARG A 136 0.68 0.58 18.91
CA ARG A 136 0.72 0.49 20.38
C ARG A 136 -0.64 0.19 21.00
N ASP A 137 -1.70 0.58 20.31
CA ASP A 137 -3.08 0.47 20.75
C ASP A 137 -3.78 -0.81 20.27
N GLU A 138 -3.06 -1.70 19.58
CA GLU A 138 -3.64 -2.93 19.01
C GLU A 138 -3.37 -4.18 19.83
N ASP A 139 -4.22 -5.18 19.62
CA ASP A 139 -4.11 -6.51 20.21
C ASP A 139 -2.77 -7.19 19.89
N ASP A 140 -2.17 -7.83 20.89
CA ASP A 140 -0.87 -8.51 20.82
C ASP A 140 -0.78 -9.50 19.65
N ASP A 141 -1.85 -10.25 19.41
CA ASP A 141 -1.91 -11.23 18.33
C ASP A 141 -1.83 -10.55 16.96
N PHE A 142 -2.61 -9.48 16.73
CA PHE A 142 -2.54 -8.71 15.49
C PHE A 142 -1.14 -8.16 15.25
N ARG A 143 -0.52 -7.57 16.28
CA ARG A 143 0.84 -7.04 16.20
C ARG A 143 1.85 -8.13 15.89
N ALA A 144 1.73 -9.29 16.52
CA ALA A 144 2.62 -10.43 16.29
C ALA A 144 2.50 -10.97 14.85
N GLN A 145 1.28 -11.13 14.34
CA GLN A 145 1.05 -11.60 12.96
C GLN A 145 1.56 -10.59 11.92
N MET A 146 1.37 -9.29 12.16
CA MET A 146 1.87 -8.26 11.27
C MET A 146 3.40 -8.21 11.25
N ARG A 147 4.05 -8.20 12.42
CA ARG A 147 5.53 -8.23 12.53
C ARG A 147 6.14 -9.49 11.92
N ALA A 148 5.43 -10.61 12.00
CA ALA A 148 5.84 -11.87 11.37
C ALA A 148 5.61 -11.89 9.85
N GLY A 149 5.02 -10.85 9.26
CA GLY A 149 4.71 -10.79 7.82
C GLY A 149 3.64 -11.81 7.38
N LYS A 150 2.81 -12.26 8.33
CA LYS A 150 1.80 -13.32 8.09
C LYS A 150 0.50 -12.79 7.50
N LEU A 151 0.31 -11.47 7.46
CA LEU A 151 -0.85 -10.82 6.87
C LEU A 151 -0.54 -10.34 5.46
N SER A 152 -1.45 -10.64 4.55
CA SER A 152 -1.35 -10.25 3.14
C SER A 152 -2.68 -9.79 2.58
N ALA A 153 -2.63 -8.99 1.52
CA ALA A 153 -3.78 -8.57 0.76
C ALA A 153 -3.55 -8.68 -0.75
N SER A 154 -4.62 -8.94 -1.49
CA SER A 154 -4.63 -8.97 -2.95
C SER A 154 -5.87 -8.26 -3.49
N PRO A 155 -5.72 -7.17 -4.26
CA PRO A 155 -6.87 -6.47 -4.85
C PRO A 155 -7.66 -7.38 -5.79
N ARG A 156 -9.00 -7.32 -5.73
CA ARG A 156 -9.94 -8.10 -6.54
C ARG A 156 -10.52 -7.31 -7.71
N GLY A 157 -10.33 -6.00 -7.69
CA GLY A 157 -10.71 -5.05 -8.73
C GLY A 157 -9.79 -3.83 -8.67
N VAL A 158 -10.05 -2.84 -9.53
CA VAL A 158 -9.36 -1.55 -9.47
C VAL A 158 -9.82 -0.82 -8.21
N LEU A 159 -8.86 -0.31 -7.42
CA LEU A 159 -9.15 0.46 -6.21
C LEU A 159 -9.15 1.95 -6.55
N ASP A 160 -10.26 2.46 -7.11
CA ASP A 160 -10.35 3.84 -7.61
C ASP A 160 -10.43 4.89 -6.49
N ASP A 161 -10.92 4.51 -5.31
CA ASP A 161 -10.91 5.37 -4.13
C ASP A 161 -9.50 5.53 -3.57
N VAL A 162 -9.20 6.72 -3.05
CA VAL A 162 -7.85 7.11 -2.63
C VAL A 162 -7.87 7.71 -1.24
N ILE A 163 -7.04 7.16 -0.35
CA ILE A 163 -6.75 7.72 0.96
C ILE A 163 -5.33 8.27 0.93
N ALA A 164 -5.19 9.60 1.06
CA ALA A 164 -3.91 10.27 1.10
C ALA A 164 -3.42 10.41 2.55
N LEU A 165 -2.25 9.85 2.84
CA LEU A 165 -1.55 10.10 4.10
C LEU A 165 -0.84 11.46 3.99
N GLN A 166 -1.03 12.30 4.99
CA GLN A 166 -0.40 13.62 5.11
C GLN A 166 0.83 13.56 6.01
N GLU A 167 1.54 12.43 6.00
CA GLU A 167 2.77 12.23 6.75
C GLU A 167 3.79 13.30 6.37
N THR A 168 4.44 13.87 7.39
CA THR A 168 5.64 14.69 7.22
C THR A 168 6.88 13.84 7.54
N ASP A 169 8.07 14.33 7.20
CA ASP A 169 9.32 13.63 7.53
C ASP A 169 9.50 13.43 9.05
N ALA A 170 8.85 14.28 9.87
CA ALA A 170 8.86 14.14 11.33
C ALA A 170 8.01 12.97 11.84
N ASP A 171 7.08 12.45 11.02
CA ASP A 171 6.17 11.35 11.38
C ASP A 171 6.73 9.98 10.98
N LEU A 172 7.83 9.95 10.22
CA LEU A 172 8.51 8.71 9.89
C LEU A 172 9.30 8.20 11.11
N PRO A 173 9.33 6.88 11.36
CA PRO A 173 10.28 6.34 12.31
C PRO A 173 11.68 6.78 11.85
N GLN A 174 12.47 7.34 12.77
CA GLN A 174 13.85 7.66 12.46
C GLN A 174 14.51 6.37 11.97
N SER A 175 14.99 6.39 10.73
CA SER A 175 15.91 5.36 10.27
C SER A 175 17.09 5.42 11.21
N ASP A 176 17.24 4.41 12.06
CA ASP A 176 18.50 4.20 12.74
C ASP A 176 19.53 3.89 11.66
N ASP A 177 20.14 4.92 11.08
CA ASP A 177 21.36 4.85 10.29
C ASP A 177 22.53 4.51 11.25
N THR A 178 22.36 3.43 12.02
CA THR A 178 23.39 2.87 12.88
C THR A 178 24.01 1.67 12.18
N ALA A 179 24.51 1.91 10.97
CA ALA A 179 25.39 0.98 10.27
C ALA A 179 26.33 1.68 9.27
N THR A 180 26.78 2.92 9.53
CA THR A 180 28.08 3.41 9.00
C THR A 180 28.67 4.50 9.92
N GLY A 181 28.72 4.22 11.22
CA GLY A 181 29.91 4.64 11.96
C GLY A 181 31.04 3.74 11.49
N ASN A 182 32.05 4.30 10.81
CA ASN A 182 33.44 3.79 10.68
C ASN A 182 34.25 4.41 9.51
N THR A 183 33.81 5.49 8.85
CA THR A 183 34.67 6.16 7.84
C THR A 183 35.45 7.37 8.35
N SER A 184 35.21 7.85 9.57
CA SER A 184 36.00 8.94 10.17
C SER A 184 37.11 8.49 11.12
N GLN A 185 37.29 7.19 11.33
CA GLN A 185 38.33 6.64 12.23
C GLN A 185 39.54 6.07 11.47
N ILE A 186 39.43 5.77 10.18
CA ILE A 186 40.54 5.23 9.37
C ILE A 186 41.52 6.36 8.94
N GLU A 187 41.09 7.63 8.87
CA GLU A 187 41.98 8.75 8.51
C GLU A 187 42.85 9.29 9.67
N ARG A 188 42.65 8.83 10.92
CA ARG A 188 43.55 9.21 12.04
C ARG A 188 44.68 8.21 12.31
N GLU A 189 44.65 7.03 11.70
CA GLU A 189 45.69 6.02 11.87
C GLU A 189 46.77 6.04 10.77
N LEU A 190 46.61 6.85 9.72
CA LEU A 190 47.59 6.97 8.64
C LEU A 190 48.63 8.10 8.79
N THR A 191 48.59 8.85 9.90
CA THR A 191 49.56 9.94 10.19
C THR A 191 50.49 9.62 11.37
N SER A 192 50.37 8.43 11.97
CA SER A 192 51.14 8.04 13.17
C SER A 192 52.31 7.08 12.90
N ASP A 193 52.73 6.91 11.65
CA ASP A 193 53.93 6.12 11.31
C ASP A 193 54.86 6.92 10.38
N LEU A 194 55.48 7.97 10.94
CA LEU A 194 56.73 8.51 10.40
C LEU A 194 57.88 8.03 11.30
N PRO A 195 58.75 7.13 10.82
CA PRO A 195 59.91 6.72 11.60
C PRO A 195 60.88 7.90 11.75
N HIS A 196 61.31 8.13 12.99
CA HIS A 196 62.58 8.79 13.28
C HIS A 196 63.70 8.05 12.57
N ALA A 197 64.29 8.68 11.55
CA ALA A 197 65.57 8.27 10.98
C ALA A 197 66.43 9.50 10.69
N SER A 198 67.23 9.82 11.71
CA SER A 198 68.63 10.27 11.68
C SER A 198 69.31 10.51 10.32
N ARG A 199 69.76 11.76 10.13
CA ARG A 199 71.11 12.23 9.68
C ARG A 199 71.63 11.85 8.27
N PRO A 200 72.43 12.73 7.63
CA PRO A 200 73.79 13.12 8.09
C PRO A 200 73.90 14.54 8.65
#